data_AF-A0A165CA65-F1
#
_entry.id   AF-A0A165CA65-F1
#
_cell.length_a   1.000
_cell.length_b   1.000
_cell.length_c   1.000
_cell.angle_alpha   90.00
_cell.angle_beta   90.00
_cell.angle_gamma   90.00
#
_symmetry.space_group_name_H-M   'P 1'
#
loop_
_entity.id
_entity.type
_entity.pdbx_description
1 polymer ?
#
loop_
_entity_poly.entity_id
_entity_poly.type
_entity_poly.pdbx_seq_one_letter_code
_entity_poly.pdbx_strand_id
1 'polypeptide(L)'
;RDVFKVDRQDDRAAARMHSAAFLEHLIKNSPKARGTALYLFFLGGLFDAWQSRHMSHSVRILLALRCYFFLRAWAAHIDAHPEHTRYRNFISRESFDIFQTICLSLISLITVYRDSFPDFPFLPWLHSTEPIEHIFGVLRLLKPDFTLYDFLLFLPRLAAFLQGAFSSMSTEERANRTAAGYWHQYSDDKGINLETLAKWPSDEDIARISERAAQD
;
A
#
# COMPACT_ATOMS: atom_id res chain seq x y z
N ARG A 1 14.21 16.28 7.94
CA ARG A 1 14.75 14.97 8.37
C ARG A 1 14.77 14.02 7.17
N ASP A 2 13.67 13.96 6.43
CA ASP A 2 13.47 13.11 5.23
C ASP A 2 14.39 13.40 4.02
N VAL A 3 15.13 14.51 4.03
CA VAL A 3 16.01 14.94 2.92
C VAL A 3 17.50 14.92 3.32
N PHE A 4 17.81 15.07 4.61
CA PHE A 4 19.19 15.13 5.13
C PHE A 4 19.39 14.00 6.13
N LYS A 5 20.31 13.06 5.85
CA LYS A 5 20.41 11.72 6.49
C LYS A 5 19.14 10.89 6.28
N VAL A 6 18.80 10.70 5.00
CA VAL A 6 17.61 9.96 4.56
C VAL A 6 17.70 8.52 5.06
N ASP A 7 16.76 8.14 5.91
CA ASP A 7 16.46 6.73 6.14
C ASP A 7 15.71 6.21 4.91
N ARG A 8 16.39 5.40 4.09
CA ARG A 8 15.80 4.83 2.87
C ARG A 8 14.80 3.72 3.17
N GLN A 9 14.66 3.33 4.44
CA GLN A 9 13.69 2.35 4.92
C GLN A 9 12.48 3.00 5.59
N ASP A 10 12.41 4.34 5.69
CA ASP A 10 11.24 5.06 6.22
C ASP A 10 10.10 5.06 5.16
N ASP A 11 9.28 4.02 5.21
CA ASP A 11 8.08 3.83 4.40
C ASP A 11 7.05 4.96 4.58
N ARG A 12 6.98 5.58 5.77
CA ARG A 12 6.07 6.70 6.05
C ARG A 12 6.50 7.97 5.35
N ALA A 13 7.80 8.21 5.22
CA ALA A 13 8.31 9.31 4.41
C ALA A 13 7.88 9.14 2.95
N ALA A 14 7.98 7.93 2.41
CA ALA A 14 7.47 7.62 1.08
C ALA A 14 5.94 7.81 0.99
N ALA A 15 5.17 7.30 1.96
CA ALA A 15 3.71 7.44 1.96
C ALA A 15 3.24 8.90 1.96
N ARG A 16 3.93 9.80 2.68
CA ARG A 16 3.60 11.24 2.69
C ARG A 16 3.68 11.88 1.30
N MET A 17 4.55 11.39 0.42
CA MET A 17 4.70 11.89 -0.96
C MET A 17 3.49 11.60 -1.84
N HIS A 18 2.64 10.64 -1.45
CA HIS A 18 1.41 10.29 -2.15
C HIS A 18 0.18 10.97 -1.54
N SER A 19 0.34 11.75 -0.46
CA SER A 19 -0.78 12.41 0.20
C SER A 19 -1.39 13.53 -0.64
N ALA A 20 -2.70 13.74 -0.48
CA ALA A 20 -3.41 14.84 -1.13
C ALA A 20 -2.77 16.21 -0.84
N ALA A 21 -2.34 16.44 0.41
CA ALA A 21 -1.66 17.68 0.80
C ALA A 21 -0.33 17.88 0.05
N PHE A 22 0.44 16.81 -0.15
CA PHE A 22 1.68 16.89 -0.93
C PHE A 22 1.40 17.14 -2.41
N LEU A 23 0.42 16.44 -3.00
CA LEU A 23 0.02 16.64 -4.39
C LEU A 23 -0.47 18.08 -4.63
N GLU A 24 -1.30 18.61 -3.73
CA GLU A 24 -1.76 20.00 -3.78
C GLU A 24 -0.58 20.98 -3.72
N HIS A 25 0.36 20.76 -2.80
CA HIS A 25 1.58 21.55 -2.71
C HIS A 25 2.40 21.48 -4.01
N LEU A 26 2.60 20.29 -4.57
CA LEU A 26 3.37 20.07 -5.80
C LEU A 26 2.73 20.78 -6.99
N ILE A 27 1.42 20.68 -7.15
CA ILE A 27 0.67 21.31 -8.24
C ILE A 27 0.74 22.84 -8.15
N LYS A 28 0.60 23.39 -6.93
CA LYS A 28 0.64 24.85 -6.71
C LYS A 28 2.03 25.44 -6.89
N ASN A 29 3.06 24.78 -6.36
CA ASN A 29 4.40 25.34 -6.26
C ASN A 29 5.36 24.86 -7.35
N SER A 30 5.00 23.83 -8.13
CA SER A 30 5.84 23.29 -9.21
C SER A 30 5.01 22.93 -10.46
N PRO A 31 4.50 23.94 -11.21
CA PRO A 31 3.65 23.71 -12.38
C PRO A 31 4.31 22.88 -13.51
N LYS A 32 5.65 22.83 -13.55
CA LYS A 32 6.41 22.00 -14.50
C LYS A 32 6.43 20.51 -14.12
N ALA A 33 6.08 20.17 -12.88
CA ALA A 33 6.10 18.79 -12.35
C ALA A 33 4.74 18.07 -12.49
N ARG A 34 3.88 18.49 -13.44
CA ARG A 34 2.55 17.87 -13.65
C ARG A 34 2.62 16.37 -13.91
N GLY A 35 3.59 15.92 -14.72
CA GLY A 35 3.79 14.49 -14.97
C GLY A 35 4.12 13.72 -13.68
N THR A 36 4.97 14.30 -12.82
CA THR A 36 5.28 13.73 -11.50
C THR A 36 4.04 13.71 -10.60
N ALA A 37 3.22 14.76 -10.60
CA ALA A 37 1.99 14.80 -9.82
C ALA A 37 1.00 13.70 -10.26
N LEU A 38 0.84 13.47 -11.57
CA LEU A 38 0.01 12.38 -12.09
C LEU A 38 0.56 11.01 -11.66
N TYR A 39 1.86 10.79 -11.81
CA TYR A 39 2.51 9.54 -11.38
C TYR A 39 2.27 9.26 -9.88
N LEU A 40 2.50 10.26 -9.03
CA LEU A 40 2.28 10.14 -7.59
C LEU A 40 0.80 9.92 -7.24
N PHE A 41 -0.11 10.55 -7.97
CA PHE A 41 -1.56 10.39 -7.79
C PHE A 41 -2.03 8.97 -8.10
N PHE A 42 -1.68 8.43 -9.27
CA PHE A 42 -2.10 7.08 -9.65
C PHE A 42 -1.50 6.00 -8.74
N LEU A 43 -0.22 6.13 -8.36
CA LEU A 43 0.38 5.21 -7.38
C LEU A 43 -0.21 5.37 -5.99
N GLY A 44 -0.50 6.60 -5.56
CA GLY A 44 -1.17 6.86 -4.28
C GLY A 44 -2.53 6.18 -4.21
N GLY A 45 -3.34 6.29 -5.27
CA GLY A 45 -4.61 5.59 -5.37
C GLY A 45 -4.47 4.06 -5.33
N LEU A 46 -3.44 3.51 -5.98
CA LEU A 46 -3.14 2.08 -5.90
C LEU A 46 -2.75 1.65 -4.48
N PHE A 47 -1.93 2.42 -3.77
CA PHE A 47 -1.56 2.12 -2.39
C PHE A 47 -2.76 2.23 -1.44
N ASP A 48 -3.62 3.23 -1.61
CA ASP A 48 -4.88 3.34 -0.88
C ASP A 48 -5.80 2.14 -1.15
N ALA A 49 -5.84 1.64 -2.38
CA ALA A 49 -6.61 0.46 -2.77
C ALA A 49 -6.15 -0.82 -2.05
N TRP A 50 -4.89 -0.91 -1.64
CA TRP A 50 -4.39 -2.01 -0.82
C TRP A 50 -4.57 -1.76 0.68
N GLN A 51 -4.27 -0.54 1.15
CA GLN A 51 -4.09 -0.25 2.57
C GLN A 51 -5.33 0.29 3.29
N SER A 52 -6.28 0.88 2.56
CA SER A 52 -7.46 1.47 3.19
C SER A 52 -8.29 0.41 3.91
N ARG A 53 -8.75 0.69 5.14
CA ARG A 53 -9.62 -0.21 5.92
C ARG A 53 -11.12 -0.05 5.67
N HIS A 54 -11.50 1.01 4.94
CA HIS A 54 -12.90 1.40 4.75
C HIS A 54 -13.34 1.40 3.29
N MET A 55 -12.41 1.13 2.37
CA MET A 55 -12.68 1.14 0.93
C MET A 55 -13.39 -0.13 0.48
N SER A 56 -14.46 0.03 -0.30
CA SER A 56 -15.18 -1.07 -0.94
C SER A 56 -14.36 -1.72 -2.07
N HIS A 57 -14.65 -2.99 -2.37
CA HIS A 57 -13.98 -3.72 -3.45
C HIS A 57 -14.12 -3.04 -4.82
N SER A 58 -15.29 -2.45 -5.11
CA SER A 58 -15.52 -1.71 -6.35
C SER A 58 -14.57 -0.52 -6.52
N VAL A 59 -14.35 0.24 -5.44
CA VAL A 59 -13.43 1.40 -5.48
C VAL A 59 -11.98 0.93 -5.58
N ARG A 60 -11.62 -0.17 -4.90
CA ARG A 60 -10.27 -0.77 -5.04
C ARG A 60 -9.97 -1.18 -6.47
N ILE A 61 -10.91 -1.88 -7.11
CA ILE A 61 -10.79 -2.29 -8.52
C ILE A 61 -10.65 -1.07 -9.42
N LEU A 62 -11.45 -0.03 -9.22
CA LEU A 62 -11.37 1.22 -9.98
C LEU A 62 -9.97 1.84 -9.89
N LEU A 63 -9.43 1.99 -8.69
CA LEU A 63 -8.11 2.60 -8.47
C LEU A 63 -6.97 1.73 -9.05
N ALA A 64 -7.05 0.40 -8.88
CA ALA A 64 -6.09 -0.53 -9.45
C ALA A 64 -6.08 -0.49 -10.99
N LEU A 65 -7.27 -0.49 -11.62
CA LEU A 65 -7.38 -0.43 -13.08
C LEU A 65 -6.94 0.94 -13.63
N ARG A 66 -7.26 2.05 -12.96
CA ARG A 66 -6.76 3.37 -13.34
C ARG A 66 -5.23 3.43 -13.33
N CYS A 67 -4.61 2.93 -12.26
CA CYS A 67 -3.15 2.88 -12.21
C CYS A 67 -2.57 1.96 -13.30
N TYR A 68 -3.17 0.78 -13.50
CA TYR A 68 -2.76 -0.16 -14.55
C TYR A 68 -2.83 0.46 -15.96
N PHE A 69 -3.94 1.11 -16.30
CA PHE A 69 -4.12 1.76 -17.60
C PHE A 69 -3.20 2.97 -17.74
N PHE A 70 -3.04 3.79 -16.71
CA PHE A 70 -2.09 4.91 -16.71
C PHE A 70 -0.66 4.43 -17.02
N LEU A 71 -0.17 3.41 -16.31
CA LEU A 71 1.19 2.89 -16.51
C LEU A 71 1.38 2.33 -17.91
N ARG A 72 0.37 1.63 -18.45
CA ARG A 72 0.42 1.10 -19.83
C ARG A 72 0.34 2.19 -20.89
N ALA A 73 -0.52 3.18 -20.69
CA ALA A 73 -0.64 4.33 -21.59
C ALA A 73 0.66 5.14 -21.60
N TRP A 74 1.28 5.36 -20.43
CA TRP A 74 2.57 6.02 -20.34
C TRP A 74 3.68 5.21 -21.03
N ALA A 75 3.74 3.89 -20.81
CA ALA A 75 4.71 3.03 -21.50
C ALA A 75 4.52 3.04 -23.03
N ALA A 76 3.28 2.96 -23.51
CA ALA A 76 2.96 3.03 -24.94
C ALA A 76 3.28 4.40 -25.54
N HIS A 77 3.04 5.49 -24.79
CA HIS A 77 3.43 6.83 -25.19
C HIS A 77 4.95 6.91 -25.37
N ILE A 78 5.75 6.41 -24.43
CA ILE A 78 7.21 6.41 -24.55
C ILE A 78 7.67 5.64 -25.81
N ASP A 79 7.08 4.47 -26.10
CA ASP A 79 7.44 3.68 -27.28
C ASP A 79 7.07 4.35 -28.61
N ALA A 80 6.01 5.15 -28.63
CA ALA A 80 5.56 5.86 -29.81
C ALA A 80 6.43 7.08 -30.17
N HIS A 81 7.27 7.56 -29.25
CA HIS A 81 8.08 8.77 -29.44
C HIS A 81 9.52 8.41 -29.84
N PRO A 82 10.00 8.78 -31.04
CA PRO A 82 11.31 8.37 -31.55
C PRO A 82 12.51 8.81 -30.69
N GLU A 83 12.36 9.91 -29.94
CA GLU A 83 13.42 10.46 -29.08
C GLU A 83 13.39 9.92 -27.65
N HIS A 84 12.44 9.03 -27.33
CA HIS A 84 12.29 8.48 -25.99
C HIS A 84 12.70 7.02 -25.94
N THR A 85 13.20 6.62 -24.78
CA THR A 85 13.48 5.20 -24.49
C THR A 85 12.92 4.87 -23.12
N ARG A 86 12.40 3.65 -22.94
CA ARG A 86 11.96 3.18 -21.62
C ARG A 86 13.08 3.25 -20.58
N TYR A 87 14.33 3.06 -20.98
CA TYR A 87 15.48 3.14 -20.06
C TYR A 87 15.72 4.54 -19.48
N ARG A 88 15.48 5.61 -20.27
CA ARG A 88 15.76 7.00 -19.84
C ARG A 88 14.52 7.78 -19.41
N ASN A 89 13.35 7.44 -19.96
CA ASN A 89 12.15 8.27 -19.89
C ASN A 89 10.97 7.58 -19.18
N PHE A 90 11.20 6.39 -18.63
CA PHE A 90 10.20 5.62 -17.92
C PHE A 90 10.76 5.09 -16.60
N ILE A 91 9.88 4.60 -15.73
CA ILE A 91 10.31 3.87 -14.53
C ILE A 91 11.09 2.61 -14.91
N SER A 92 11.85 2.06 -13.96
CA SER A 92 12.59 0.82 -14.23
C SER A 92 11.64 -0.29 -14.65
N ARG A 93 12.13 -1.22 -15.49
CA ARG A 93 11.38 -2.40 -15.92
C ARG A 93 10.82 -3.15 -14.71
N GLU A 94 11.65 -3.33 -13.68
CA GLU A 94 11.28 -4.03 -12.45
C GLU A 94 10.13 -3.32 -11.73
N SER A 95 10.18 -1.98 -11.64
CA SER A 95 9.10 -1.21 -11.01
C SER A 95 7.81 -1.31 -11.82
N PHE A 96 7.90 -1.25 -13.14
CA PHE A 96 6.74 -1.41 -14.02
C PHE A 96 6.10 -2.79 -13.86
N ASP A 97 6.89 -3.86 -13.89
CA ASP A 97 6.42 -5.23 -13.72
C ASP A 97 5.77 -5.43 -12.33
N ILE A 98 6.38 -4.87 -11.27
CA ILE A 98 5.83 -4.89 -9.91
C ILE A 98 4.49 -4.17 -9.87
N PHE A 99 4.41 -2.93 -10.38
CA PHE A 99 3.19 -2.15 -10.30
C PHE A 99 2.05 -2.78 -11.11
N GLN A 100 2.33 -3.35 -12.27
CA GLN A 100 1.34 -4.12 -13.01
C GLN A 100 0.87 -5.35 -12.24
N THR A 101 1.81 -6.08 -11.63
CA THR A 101 1.52 -7.26 -10.83
C THR A 101 0.60 -6.92 -9.65
N ILE A 102 0.89 -5.87 -8.88
CA ILE A 102 0.06 -5.50 -7.72
C ILE A 102 -1.31 -4.93 -8.12
N CYS A 103 -1.44 -4.33 -9.31
CA CYS A 103 -2.76 -3.92 -9.82
C CYS A 103 -3.63 -5.16 -10.12
N LEU A 104 -3.07 -6.10 -10.89
CA LEU A 104 -3.81 -7.29 -11.34
C LEU A 104 -4.03 -8.27 -10.19
N SER A 105 -3.07 -8.46 -9.29
CA SER A 105 -3.20 -9.37 -8.16
C SER A 105 -4.27 -8.92 -7.18
N LEU A 106 -4.48 -7.60 -6.98
CA LEU A 106 -5.57 -7.11 -6.14
C LEU A 106 -6.93 -7.52 -6.70
N ILE A 107 -7.12 -7.36 -8.01
CA ILE A 107 -8.36 -7.73 -8.69
C ILE A 107 -8.56 -9.25 -8.62
N SER A 108 -7.50 -10.01 -8.91
CA SER A 108 -7.53 -11.48 -8.83
C SER A 108 -7.83 -11.97 -7.41
N LEU A 109 -7.30 -11.34 -6.37
CA LEU A 109 -7.63 -11.69 -4.98
C LEU A 109 -9.11 -11.41 -4.70
N ILE A 110 -9.62 -10.25 -5.11
CA ILE A 110 -11.03 -9.92 -4.93
C ILE A 110 -11.94 -10.96 -5.61
N THR A 111 -11.64 -11.38 -6.84
CA THR A 111 -12.44 -12.38 -7.55
C THR A 111 -12.30 -13.77 -6.92
N VAL A 112 -11.09 -14.19 -6.55
CA VAL A 112 -10.86 -15.49 -5.89
C VAL A 112 -11.58 -15.57 -4.55
N TYR A 113 -11.53 -14.52 -3.72
CA TYR A 113 -12.26 -14.50 -2.46
C TYR A 113 -13.77 -14.49 -2.68
N ARG A 114 -14.29 -13.71 -3.63
CA ARG A 114 -15.72 -13.76 -4.00
C ARG A 114 -16.16 -15.17 -4.35
N ASP A 115 -15.40 -15.87 -5.18
CA ASP A 115 -15.80 -17.16 -5.74
C ASP A 115 -15.58 -18.32 -4.77
N SER A 116 -14.54 -18.25 -3.93
CA SER A 116 -14.11 -19.36 -3.05
C SER A 116 -14.50 -19.17 -1.59
N PHE A 117 -14.65 -17.91 -1.13
CA PHE A 117 -14.87 -17.54 0.27
C PHE A 117 -15.89 -16.38 0.40
N PRO A 118 -17.10 -16.48 -0.20
CA PRO A 118 -18.04 -15.36 -0.28
C PRO A 118 -18.49 -14.83 1.09
N ASP A 119 -18.51 -15.70 2.11
CA ASP A 119 -18.95 -15.35 3.47
C ASP A 119 -17.85 -14.69 4.32
N PHE A 120 -16.60 -14.63 3.82
CA PHE A 120 -15.47 -14.07 4.56
C PHE A 120 -15.08 -12.69 4.02
N PRO A 121 -14.91 -11.66 4.86
CA PRO A 121 -14.48 -10.35 4.39
C PRO A 121 -13.03 -10.40 3.87
N PHE A 122 -12.76 -9.72 2.76
CA PHE A 122 -11.40 -9.56 2.26
C PHE A 122 -10.71 -8.34 2.86
N LEU A 123 -9.54 -8.59 3.45
CA LEU A 123 -8.74 -7.62 4.20
C LEU A 123 -7.37 -7.42 3.50
N PRO A 124 -7.30 -6.65 2.40
CA PRO A 124 -6.10 -6.57 1.55
C PRO A 124 -4.83 -6.11 2.27
N TRP A 125 -4.95 -5.26 3.29
CA TRP A 125 -3.80 -4.79 4.08
C TRP A 125 -3.14 -5.91 4.90
N LEU A 126 -3.79 -7.06 5.08
CA LEU A 126 -3.21 -8.24 5.73
C LEU A 126 -2.38 -9.12 4.77
N HIS A 127 -2.38 -8.82 3.47
CA HIS A 127 -1.58 -9.54 2.46
C HIS A 127 -0.16 -8.98 2.28
N SER A 128 0.30 -8.10 3.20
CA SER A 128 1.65 -7.53 3.20
C SER A 128 2.61 -8.28 4.12
N THR A 129 3.91 -7.96 4.01
CA THR A 129 4.96 -8.46 4.93
C THR A 129 5.12 -7.60 6.19
N GLU A 130 4.36 -6.49 6.30
CA GLU A 130 4.43 -5.55 7.42
C GLU A 130 4.32 -6.24 8.81
N PRO A 131 3.44 -7.25 9.03
CA PRO A 131 3.37 -7.93 10.32
C PRO A 131 4.65 -8.69 10.67
N ILE A 132 5.32 -9.26 9.65
CA ILE A 132 6.57 -9.99 9.81
C ILE A 132 7.71 -9.02 10.11
N GLU A 133 7.75 -7.87 9.42
CA GLU A 133 8.71 -6.81 9.69
C GLU A 133 8.55 -6.27 11.11
N HIS A 134 7.32 -6.13 11.60
CA HIS A 134 7.04 -5.74 12.97
C HIS A 134 7.56 -6.77 13.98
N ILE A 135 7.31 -8.06 13.76
CA ILE A 135 7.86 -9.14 14.59
C ILE A 135 9.39 -9.01 14.69
N PHE A 136 10.06 -8.82 13.55
CA PHE A 136 11.51 -8.63 13.53
C PHE A 136 11.95 -7.33 14.21
N GLY A 137 11.18 -6.25 14.09
CA GLY A 137 11.40 -5.00 14.81
C GLY A 137 11.38 -5.20 16.32
N VAL A 138 10.37 -5.91 16.84
CA VAL A 138 10.24 -6.24 18.27
C VAL A 138 11.39 -7.15 18.73
N LEU A 139 11.77 -8.15 17.94
CA LEU A 139 12.89 -9.02 18.27
C LEU A 139 14.21 -8.25 18.39
N ARG A 140 14.45 -7.27 17.51
CA ARG A 140 15.64 -6.41 17.58
C ARG A 140 15.67 -5.51 18.81
N LEU A 141 14.51 -5.19 19.40
CA LEU A 141 14.46 -4.51 20.70
C LEU A 141 14.89 -5.43 21.85
N LEU A 142 14.64 -6.75 21.74
CA LEU A 142 15.07 -7.74 22.73
C LEU A 142 16.56 -8.07 22.58
N LYS A 143 17.01 -8.30 21.33
CA LYS A 143 18.40 -8.56 20.98
C LYS A 143 18.64 -8.15 19.52
N PRO A 144 19.48 -7.13 19.25
CA PRO A 144 19.71 -6.62 17.88
C PRO A 144 20.16 -7.71 16.89
N ASP A 145 21.16 -8.51 17.26
CA ASP A 145 21.69 -9.61 16.45
C ASP A 145 21.24 -10.96 17.01
N PHE A 146 19.92 -11.21 16.98
CA PHE A 146 19.34 -12.46 17.46
C PHE A 146 19.62 -13.61 16.49
N THR A 147 19.88 -14.80 17.04
CA THR A 147 19.99 -16.06 16.31
C THR A 147 18.64 -16.76 16.24
N LEU A 148 18.53 -17.83 15.43
CA LEU A 148 17.33 -18.68 15.44
C LEU A 148 17.03 -19.26 16.83
N TYR A 149 18.06 -19.57 17.61
CA TYR A 149 17.87 -20.05 18.99
C TYR A 149 17.24 -18.97 19.88
N ASP A 150 17.73 -17.72 19.77
CA ASP A 150 17.15 -16.59 20.48
C ASP A 150 15.68 -16.35 20.06
N PHE A 151 15.37 -16.47 18.77
CA PHE A 151 14.00 -16.36 18.27
C PHE A 151 13.06 -17.38 18.96
N LEU A 152 13.46 -18.65 19.01
CA LEU A 152 12.66 -19.70 19.64
C LEU A 152 12.46 -19.46 21.14
N LEU A 153 13.50 -18.98 21.83
CA LEU A 153 13.41 -18.61 23.25
C LEU A 153 12.52 -17.38 23.49
N PHE A 154 12.48 -16.45 22.54
CA PHE A 154 11.69 -15.23 22.66
C PHE A 154 10.22 -15.41 22.26
N LEU A 155 9.82 -16.51 21.62
CA LEU A 155 8.44 -16.75 21.21
C LEU A 155 7.39 -16.46 22.30
N PRO A 156 7.53 -16.94 23.55
CA PRO A 156 6.55 -16.64 24.61
C PRO A 156 6.50 -15.14 24.96
N ARG A 157 7.66 -14.47 24.94
CA ARG A 157 7.76 -13.02 25.22
C ARG A 157 7.20 -12.20 24.07
N LEU A 158 7.44 -12.64 22.83
CA LEU A 158 6.89 -12.04 21.63
C LEU A 158 5.35 -12.13 21.66
N ALA A 159 4.80 -13.31 21.98
CA ALA A 159 3.36 -13.49 22.13
C ALA A 159 2.78 -12.57 23.22
N ALA A 160 3.42 -12.50 24.39
CA ALA A 160 2.99 -11.61 25.47
C ALA A 160 3.10 -10.12 25.10
N PHE A 161 4.16 -9.71 24.40
CA PHE A 161 4.36 -8.34 23.94
C PHE A 161 3.33 -7.95 22.88
N LEU A 162 3.11 -8.82 21.89
CA LEU A 162 2.08 -8.67 20.86
C LEU A 162 0.66 -8.79 21.41
N GLN A 163 0.44 -9.25 22.63
CA GLN A 163 -0.88 -9.21 23.29
C GLN A 163 -1.03 -7.99 24.21
N GLY A 164 0.03 -7.61 24.93
CA GLY A 164 0.02 -6.52 25.91
C GLY A 164 0.23 -5.13 25.31
N ALA A 165 0.96 -4.99 24.20
CA ALA A 165 1.19 -3.68 23.57
C ALA A 165 -0.09 -3.07 22.97
N PHE A 166 -1.10 -3.88 22.64
CA PHE A 166 -2.34 -3.41 22.02
C PHE A 166 -3.35 -2.82 23.02
N SER A 167 -3.23 -3.10 24.32
CA SER A 167 -4.25 -2.72 25.31
C SER A 167 -3.92 -1.47 26.14
N SER A 168 -2.67 -0.99 26.23
CA SER A 168 -2.30 -0.02 27.28
C SER A 168 -1.36 1.15 26.90
N MET A 169 -1.24 1.55 25.63
CA MET A 169 -0.37 2.69 25.25
C MET A 169 -1.13 4.02 25.15
N SER A 170 -0.56 5.08 25.72
CA SER A 170 -1.07 6.47 25.62
C SER A 170 -0.94 7.04 24.21
N THR A 171 -1.74 8.06 23.87
CA THR A 171 -1.77 8.68 22.53
C THR A 171 -0.41 9.25 22.11
N GLU A 172 0.36 9.77 23.05
CA GLU A 172 1.68 10.37 22.84
C GLU A 172 2.75 9.31 22.56
N GLU A 173 2.75 8.21 23.31
CA GLU A 173 3.65 7.08 23.07
C GLU A 173 3.32 6.39 21.74
N ARG A 174 2.03 6.32 21.36
CA ARG A 174 1.60 5.84 20.04
C ARG A 174 2.16 6.74 18.95
N ALA A 175 2.05 8.07 19.06
CA ALA A 175 2.57 9.01 18.07
C ALA A 175 4.10 8.92 17.91
N ASN A 176 4.84 8.77 19.02
CA ASN A 176 6.30 8.64 19.00
C ASN A 176 6.77 7.30 18.43
N ARG A 177 6.13 6.18 18.80
CA ARG A 177 6.44 4.87 18.20
C ARG A 177 5.98 4.76 16.76
N THR A 178 4.90 5.45 16.39
CA THR A 178 4.45 5.67 15.00
C THR A 178 5.57 6.39 14.24
N ALA A 179 6.05 7.54 14.73
CA ALA A 179 7.15 8.27 14.08
C ALA A 179 8.49 7.50 14.00
N ALA A 180 8.68 6.47 14.83
CA ALA A 180 9.87 5.62 14.84
C ALA A 180 9.69 4.28 14.09
N GLY A 181 8.54 4.04 13.45
CA GLY A 181 8.28 2.80 12.71
C GLY A 181 7.96 1.57 13.57
N TYR A 182 7.69 1.75 14.88
CA TYR A 182 7.43 0.67 15.84
C TYR A 182 5.94 0.51 16.22
N TRP A 183 5.03 1.33 15.67
CA TRP A 183 3.59 1.22 15.92
C TRP A 183 2.80 1.19 14.62
N HIS A 184 2.08 0.10 14.39
CA HIS A 184 1.30 -0.15 13.18
C HIS A 184 -0.17 -0.34 13.54
N GLN A 185 -1.08 0.08 12.66
CA GLN A 185 -2.53 -0.04 12.83
C GLN A 185 -3.05 -1.47 12.56
N TYR A 186 -2.18 -2.48 12.54
CA TYR A 186 -2.50 -3.86 12.14
C TYR A 186 -3.67 -4.46 12.93
N SER A 187 -3.67 -4.28 14.24
CA SER A 187 -4.75 -4.74 15.13
C SER A 187 -5.70 -3.61 15.55
N ASP A 188 -5.66 -2.45 14.88
CA ASP A 188 -6.66 -1.40 15.10
C ASP A 188 -7.92 -1.77 14.32
N ASP A 189 -8.80 -2.50 15.00
CA ASP A 189 -10.10 -2.97 14.52
C ASP A 189 -11.20 -1.89 14.59
N LYS A 190 -10.88 -0.71 15.13
CA LYS A 190 -11.86 0.34 15.38
C LYS A 190 -12.42 0.91 14.08
N GLY A 191 -13.73 0.76 13.91
CA GLY A 191 -14.47 1.35 12.79
C GLY A 191 -14.34 0.60 11.46
N ILE A 192 -13.79 -0.62 11.46
CA ILE A 192 -13.77 -1.47 10.27
C ILE A 192 -15.19 -1.99 10.00
N ASN A 193 -15.73 -1.69 8.81
CA ASN A 193 -17.02 -2.22 8.38
C ASN A 193 -16.79 -3.52 7.60
N LEU A 194 -16.86 -4.65 8.31
CA LEU A 194 -16.67 -5.98 7.73
C LEU A 194 -17.76 -6.33 6.70
N GLU A 195 -18.98 -5.83 6.86
CA GLU A 195 -20.06 -6.07 5.89
C GLU A 195 -19.71 -5.47 4.51
N THR A 196 -19.13 -4.27 4.48
CA THR A 196 -18.66 -3.65 3.23
C THR A 196 -17.55 -4.47 2.57
N LEU A 197 -16.73 -5.17 3.36
CA LEU A 197 -15.61 -5.98 2.90
C LEU A 197 -16.01 -7.43 2.53
N ALA A 198 -17.25 -7.82 2.82
CA ALA A 198 -17.88 -9.05 2.34
C ALA A 198 -18.89 -8.78 1.21
N LYS A 199 -19.03 -7.54 0.74
CA LYS A 199 -19.87 -7.19 -0.43
C LYS A 199 -19.06 -7.26 -1.71
N TRP A 200 -19.40 -8.23 -2.54
CA TRP A 200 -18.65 -8.54 -3.76
C TRP A 200 -19.27 -7.89 -5.01
N PRO A 201 -18.45 -7.34 -5.92
CA PRO A 201 -18.92 -6.92 -7.23
C PRO A 201 -19.16 -8.14 -8.13
N SER A 202 -20.22 -8.07 -8.93
CA SER A 202 -20.45 -9.03 -10.01
C SER A 202 -19.48 -8.82 -11.16
N ASP A 203 -19.39 -9.77 -12.09
CA ASP A 203 -18.56 -9.61 -13.30
C ASP A 203 -19.02 -8.43 -14.17
N GLU A 204 -20.33 -8.16 -14.22
CA GLU A 204 -20.90 -7.00 -14.90
C GLU A 204 -20.46 -5.69 -14.23
N ASP A 205 -20.43 -5.66 -12.89
CA ASP A 205 -19.94 -4.51 -12.15
C ASP A 205 -18.45 -4.26 -12.44
N ILE A 206 -17.63 -5.32 -12.47
CA ILE A 206 -16.20 -5.25 -12.79
C ILE A 206 -16.00 -4.74 -14.23
N ALA A 207 -16.78 -5.24 -15.20
CA ALA A 207 -16.71 -4.78 -16.58
C ALA A 207 -17.02 -3.27 -16.69
N ARG A 208 -18.10 -2.81 -16.06
CA ARG A 208 -18.47 -1.39 -16.02
C ARG A 208 -17.42 -0.52 -15.31
N ILE A 209 -16.82 -1.02 -14.23
CA ILE A 209 -15.73 -0.34 -13.53
C ILE A 209 -14.50 -0.21 -14.44
N SER A 210 -14.19 -1.26 -15.21
CA SER A 210 -13.08 -1.27 -16.17
C SER A 210 -13.28 -0.23 -17.27
N GLU A 211 -14.47 -0.17 -17.85
CA GLU A 211 -14.80 0.86 -18.86
C GLU A 211 -14.63 2.27 -18.29
N ARG A 212 -15.15 2.52 -17.07
CA ARG A 212 -14.98 3.80 -16.40
C ARG A 212 -13.51 4.13 -16.12
N ALA A 213 -12.72 3.13 -15.70
CA ALA A 213 -11.31 3.32 -15.40
C ALA A 213 -10.48 3.69 -16.64
N ALA A 214 -10.93 3.33 -17.84
CA ALA A 214 -10.26 3.66 -19.09
C ALA A 214 -10.64 5.06 -19.64
N GLN A 215 -11.75 5.64 -19.19
CA GLN A 215 -12.27 6.93 -19.69
C GLN A 215 -11.81 8.14 -18.85
N ASP A 216 -11.53 7.93 -17.56
CA ASP A 216 -11.09 8.96 -16.59
C ASP A 216 -9.58 8.92 -16.34
#